data_AF-A0A1W6CZE6-F1
#
_entry.id   AF-A0A1W6CZE6-F1
#
_cell.length_a   1.000
_cell.length_b   1.000
_cell.length_c   1.000
_cell.angle_alpha   90.00
_cell.angle_beta   90.00
_cell.angle_gamma   90.00
#
_symmetry.space_group_name_H-M   'P 1'
#
loop_
_entity.id
_entity.type
_entity.pdbx_description
1 polymer ?
#
loop_
_entity_poly.entity_id
_entity_poly.type
_entity_poly.pdbx_seq_one_letter_code
_entity_poly.pdbx_strand_id
1 'polypeptide(L)'
;MIHRLSVAAALSACIAGTGIAQTAAPFEMPRADAPPPALPTPGGPGTEGRSGFDALLDNLLGRAQPHLEGLARDMGGLMAEYSPVLEELGTLMDDIGNYDLPPERLPNGDILIRRKAAAPPPPPLEQLPRFIPDGPGPADPALVPPAGPQTEL
;
A
#
# COMPACT_ATOMS: atom_id res chain seq x y z
N MET A 1 31.87 -45.27 -33.41
CA MET A 1 31.18 -46.48 -32.94
C MET A 1 29.82 -46.02 -32.37
N ILE A 2 28.86 -45.56 -33.19
CA ILE A 2 27.95 -46.24 -34.15
C ILE A 2 27.02 -47.27 -33.46
N HIS A 3 25.74 -46.86 -33.27
CA HIS A 3 24.46 -47.59 -33.30
C HIS A 3 24.32 -48.89 -32.47
N ARG A 4 23.20 -49.18 -31.76
CA ARG A 4 21.83 -49.41 -32.24
C ARG A 4 20.85 -49.37 -31.04
N LEU A 5 19.76 -48.58 -31.09
CA LEU A 5 18.38 -48.99 -31.47
C LEU A 5 17.79 -50.08 -30.53
N SER A 6 16.76 -49.78 -29.72
CA SER A 6 15.32 -49.79 -30.07
C SER A 6 14.74 -51.23 -30.09
N VAL A 7 13.53 -51.58 -29.62
CA VAL A 7 12.30 -50.83 -29.31
C VAL A 7 11.22 -51.80 -28.77
N ALA A 8 10.30 -51.25 -27.95
CA ALA A 8 8.88 -51.61 -27.77
C ALA A 8 8.49 -52.96 -27.11
N ALA A 9 7.31 -53.09 -26.49
CA ALA A 9 6.05 -52.40 -26.75
C ALA A 9 5.17 -52.29 -25.48
N ALA A 10 4.55 -51.13 -25.30
CA ALA A 10 3.09 -50.95 -25.42
C ALA A 10 2.29 -51.18 -24.13
N LEU A 11 1.92 -50.07 -23.48
CA LEU A 11 0.56 -49.98 -22.94
C LEU A 11 -0.08 -48.72 -23.51
N SER A 12 -0.91 -48.96 -24.52
CA SER A 12 -1.67 -47.98 -25.26
C SER A 12 -2.99 -47.68 -24.53
N ALA A 13 -3.21 -46.38 -24.32
CA ALA A 13 -4.46 -45.62 -24.30
C ALA A 13 -5.74 -46.17 -23.63
N CYS A 14 -6.27 -45.38 -22.70
CA CYS A 14 -7.62 -44.81 -22.83
C CYS A 14 -7.64 -43.38 -22.27
N ILE A 15 -7.95 -42.44 -23.16
CA ILE A 15 -8.17 -41.01 -22.91
C ILE A 15 -9.59 -40.83 -22.42
N ALA A 16 -9.80 -40.17 -21.28
CA ALA A 16 -10.99 -39.36 -21.00
C ALA A 16 -10.80 -38.60 -19.67
N GLY A 17 -10.53 -37.30 -19.76
CA GLY A 17 -10.36 -36.45 -18.58
C GLY A 17 -9.78 -35.10 -18.98
N THR A 18 -10.62 -34.31 -19.66
CA THR A 18 -10.55 -32.87 -19.93
C THR A 18 -9.46 -32.08 -19.20
N GLY A 19 -8.65 -31.38 -20.00
CA GLY A 19 -7.42 -30.72 -19.58
C GLY A 19 -7.59 -29.54 -18.62
N ILE A 20 -6.57 -29.38 -17.78
CA ILE A 20 -6.21 -28.10 -17.18
C ILE A 20 -5.30 -27.37 -18.16
N ALA A 21 -5.93 -26.79 -19.19
CA ALA A 21 -5.39 -25.60 -19.79
C ALA A 21 -5.54 -24.50 -18.73
N GLN A 22 -4.50 -24.23 -17.95
CA GLN A 22 -4.41 -22.98 -17.22
C GLN A 22 -4.09 -21.88 -18.24
N THR A 23 -5.11 -21.52 -19.02
CA THR A 23 -5.18 -20.22 -19.67
C THR A 23 -5.04 -19.20 -18.57
N ALA A 24 -4.04 -18.32 -18.69
CA ALA A 24 -3.99 -17.06 -17.98
C ALA A 24 -5.33 -16.34 -18.23
N ALA A 25 -6.26 -16.46 -17.29
CA ALA A 25 -7.49 -15.71 -17.36
C ALA A 25 -7.10 -14.23 -17.18
N PRO A 26 -7.57 -13.32 -18.06
CA PRO A 26 -7.49 -11.90 -17.75
C PRO A 26 -8.23 -11.67 -16.43
N PHE A 27 -7.64 -10.87 -15.54
CA PHE A 27 -8.30 -10.45 -14.32
C PHE A 27 -9.63 -9.76 -14.70
N GLU A 28 -10.75 -10.41 -14.36
CA GLU A 28 -12.10 -9.88 -14.57
C GLU A 28 -12.59 -9.29 -13.25
N MET A 29 -12.95 -8.00 -13.26
CA MET A 29 -13.51 -7.33 -12.09
C MET A 29 -14.81 -8.05 -11.67
N PRO A 30 -14.94 -8.50 -10.41
CA PRO A 30 -16.18 -9.13 -9.94
C PRO A 30 -17.38 -8.21 -10.18
N ARG A 31 -18.36 -8.68 -10.94
CA ARG A 31 -19.62 -7.95 -11.15
C ARG A 31 -20.35 -7.86 -9.82
N ALA A 32 -20.96 -6.70 -9.54
CA ALA A 32 -21.72 -6.46 -8.31
C ALA A 32 -22.86 -7.47 -8.10
N ASP A 33 -23.39 -8.04 -9.20
CA ASP A 33 -24.48 -9.02 -9.18
C ASP A 33 -24.01 -10.49 -9.20
N ALA A 34 -22.70 -10.75 -9.15
CA ALA A 34 -22.20 -12.12 -9.09
C ALA A 34 -22.49 -12.73 -7.71
N PRO A 35 -23.01 -13.97 -7.65
CA PRO A 35 -23.13 -14.65 -6.37
C PRO A 35 -21.72 -14.73 -5.74
N PRO A 36 -21.58 -14.37 -4.44
CA PRO A 36 -20.30 -14.43 -3.78
C PRO A 36 -19.74 -15.85 -3.89
N PRO A 37 -18.42 -16.02 -4.10
CA PRO A 37 -17.80 -17.33 -4.13
C PRO A 37 -18.19 -18.09 -2.86
N ALA A 38 -18.59 -19.35 -3.03
CA ALA A 38 -19.01 -20.20 -1.91
C ALA A 38 -17.90 -20.23 -0.87
N LEU A 39 -18.15 -19.58 0.27
CA LEU A 39 -17.21 -19.58 1.38
C LEU A 39 -17.11 -21.01 1.92
N PRO A 40 -15.90 -21.49 2.24
CA PRO A 40 -15.74 -22.81 2.84
C PRO A 40 -16.59 -22.92 4.11
N THR A 41 -17.46 -23.93 4.17
CA THR A 41 -18.32 -24.19 5.33
C THR A 41 -17.46 -24.51 6.56
N PRO A 42 -17.71 -23.86 7.72
CA PRO A 42 -17.03 -24.22 8.96
C PRO A 42 -17.37 -25.67 9.31
N GLY A 43 -16.36 -26.56 9.27
CA GLY A 43 -16.50 -27.99 9.59
C GLY A 43 -16.34 -28.97 8.42
N GLY A 44 -15.95 -28.53 7.23
CA GLY A 44 -15.50 -29.43 6.16
C GLY A 44 -14.14 -30.07 6.44
N PRO A 45 -13.70 -31.10 5.67
CA PRO A 45 -12.46 -31.87 5.88
C PRO A 45 -11.13 -31.08 5.86
N GLY A 46 -11.18 -29.75 5.77
CA GLY A 46 -10.04 -28.85 5.94
C GLY A 46 -9.85 -28.29 7.37
N THR A 47 -10.80 -28.52 8.30
CA THR A 47 -10.67 -28.03 9.69
C THR A 47 -9.69 -28.84 10.54
N GLU A 48 -9.44 -30.11 10.23
CA GLU A 48 -8.47 -30.95 10.96
C GLU A 48 -7.02 -30.50 10.72
N GLY A 49 -6.71 -30.00 9.52
CA GLY A 49 -5.42 -29.40 9.21
C GLY A 49 -5.16 -28.07 9.94
N ARG A 50 -6.23 -27.39 10.39
CA ARG A 50 -6.11 -26.12 11.13
C ARG A 50 -5.51 -26.34 12.52
N SER A 51 -5.91 -27.41 13.21
CA SER A 51 -5.34 -27.75 14.53
C SER A 51 -3.86 -28.11 14.47
N GLY A 52 -3.41 -28.78 13.40
CA GLY A 52 -1.99 -29.08 13.18
C GLY A 52 -1.18 -27.84 12.78
N PHE A 53 -1.77 -26.95 12.00
CA PHE A 53 -1.17 -25.67 11.62
C PHE A 53 -1.04 -24.73 12.82
N ASP A 54 -2.05 -24.65 13.68
CA ASP A 54 -2.04 -23.85 14.90
C ASP A 54 -0.93 -24.34 15.85
N ALA A 55 -0.77 -25.65 16.04
CA ALA A 55 0.31 -26.22 16.86
C ALA A 55 1.71 -25.93 16.29
N LEU A 56 1.87 -25.89 14.96
CA LEU A 56 3.11 -25.51 14.30
C LEU A 56 3.40 -24.01 14.52
N LEU A 57 2.40 -23.15 14.32
CA LEU A 57 2.53 -21.72 14.54
C LEU A 57 2.85 -21.39 15.99
N ASP A 58 2.22 -22.06 16.96
CA ASP A 58 2.50 -21.89 18.39
C ASP A 58 3.95 -22.28 18.72
N ASN A 59 4.46 -23.37 18.14
CA ASN A 59 5.86 -23.77 18.33
C ASN A 59 6.83 -22.74 17.73
N LEU A 60 6.52 -22.25 16.52
CA LEU A 60 7.33 -21.26 15.82
C LEU A 60 7.32 -19.91 16.55
N LEU A 61 6.15 -19.47 17.01
CA LEU A 61 5.97 -18.24 17.76
C LEU A 61 6.64 -18.33 19.14
N GLY A 62 6.52 -19.45 19.84
CA GLY A 62 7.24 -19.69 21.09
C GLY A 62 8.76 -19.64 20.93
N ARG A 63 9.29 -20.14 19.81
CA ARG A 63 10.72 -20.03 19.48
C ARG A 63 11.12 -18.60 19.08
N ALA A 64 10.23 -17.85 18.41
CA ALA A 64 10.47 -16.48 17.99
C ALA A 64 10.25 -15.45 19.10
N GLN A 65 9.50 -15.79 20.15
CA GLN A 65 9.13 -14.90 21.26
C GLN A 65 10.30 -14.09 21.85
N PRO A 66 11.46 -14.66 22.21
CA PRO A 66 12.59 -13.87 22.73
C PRO A 66 13.14 -12.86 21.71
N HIS A 67 13.08 -13.19 20.41
CA HIS A 67 13.52 -12.28 19.35
C HIS A 67 12.50 -11.16 19.09
N LEU A 68 11.20 -11.50 19.15
CA LEU A 68 10.11 -10.52 19.08
C LEU A 68 10.12 -9.57 20.28
N GLU A 69 10.46 -10.07 21.47
CA GLU A 69 10.59 -9.27 22.69
C GLU A 69 11.77 -8.29 22.61
N GLY A 70 12.89 -8.70 21.99
CA GLY A 70 14.01 -7.81 21.67
C GLY A 70 13.59 -6.72 20.67
N LEU A 71 12.99 -7.13 19.55
CA LEU A 71 12.48 -6.21 18.53
C LEU A 71 11.43 -5.23 19.09
N ALA A 72 10.51 -5.71 19.93
CA ALA A 72 9.47 -4.89 20.54
C ALA A 72 10.06 -3.84 21.48
N ARG A 73 11.14 -4.16 22.18
CA ARG A 73 11.87 -3.22 23.05
C ARG A 73 12.62 -2.17 22.24
N ASP A 74 13.31 -2.59 21.19
CA ASP A 74 14.03 -1.69 20.30
C ASP A 74 13.06 -0.75 19.56
N MET A 75 11.97 -1.30 19.02
CA MET A 75 10.90 -0.53 18.39
C MET A 75 10.19 0.38 19.38
N GLY A 76 9.95 -0.07 20.62
CA GLY A 76 9.38 0.74 21.68
C GLY A 76 10.26 1.95 22.02
N GLY A 77 11.59 1.76 22.06
CA GLY A 77 12.55 2.84 22.24
C GLY A 77 12.49 3.85 21.10
N LEU A 78 12.50 3.38 19.85
CA LEU A 78 12.39 4.25 18.68
C LEU A 78 11.04 4.98 18.63
N MET A 79 9.93 4.30 18.91
CA MET A 79 8.61 4.93 18.97
C MET A 79 8.53 5.98 20.07
N ALA A 80 9.18 5.77 21.23
CA ALA A 80 9.24 6.78 22.27
C ALA A 80 10.06 8.02 21.84
N GLU A 81 11.14 7.82 21.09
CA GLU A 81 11.95 8.90 20.52
C GLU A 81 11.19 9.72 19.46
N TYR A 82 10.39 9.04 18.62
CA TYR A 82 9.62 9.69 17.56
C TYR A 82 8.21 10.12 17.98
N SER A 83 7.70 9.68 19.13
CA SER A 83 6.40 10.07 19.69
C SER A 83 6.13 11.57 19.62
N PRO A 84 7.04 12.47 20.08
CA PRO A 84 6.78 13.91 20.02
C PRO A 84 6.62 14.44 18.59
N VAL A 85 7.39 13.91 17.63
CA VAL A 85 7.29 14.30 16.21
C VAL A 85 5.98 13.80 15.61
N LEU A 86 5.52 12.60 16.01
CA LEU A 86 4.24 12.04 15.58
C LEU A 86 3.05 12.80 16.19
N GLU A 87 3.15 13.28 17.43
CA GLU A 87 2.14 14.16 18.04
C GLU A 87 2.04 15.51 17.32
N GLU A 88 3.19 16.10 16.97
CA GLU A 88 3.24 17.33 16.19
C GLU A 88 2.65 17.14 14.78
N LEU A 89 3.00 16.03 14.11
CA LEU A 89 2.39 15.66 12.83
C LEU A 89 0.88 15.40 12.96
N GLY A 90 0.45 14.74 14.04
CA GLY A 90 -0.96 14.49 14.33
C GLY A 90 -1.76 15.79 14.47
N THR A 91 -1.18 16.80 15.12
CA THR A 91 -1.77 18.14 15.23
C THR A 91 -1.93 18.80 13.86
N LEU A 92 -0.93 18.67 12.99
CA LEU A 92 -1.03 19.19 11.62
C LEU A 92 -2.02 18.39 10.75
N MET A 93 -2.13 17.08 10.97
CA MET A 93 -3.10 16.23 10.29
C MET A 93 -4.54 16.51 10.72
N ASP A 94 -4.78 16.93 11.97
CA ASP A 94 -6.12 17.36 12.42
C ASP A 94 -6.66 18.52 11.58
N ASP A 95 -5.76 19.38 11.11
CA ASP A 95 -6.09 20.50 10.23
C ASP A 95 -6.68 20.05 8.88
N ILE A 96 -6.49 18.80 8.46
CA ILE A 96 -7.15 18.22 7.26
C ILE A 96 -8.68 18.18 7.46
N GLY A 97 -9.16 17.94 8.69
CA GLY A 97 -10.59 17.94 9.02
C GLY A 97 -11.27 19.31 8.85
N ASN A 98 -10.47 20.38 8.73
CA ASN A 98 -10.91 21.74 8.47
C ASN A 98 -11.17 22.02 6.99
N TYR A 99 -10.95 21.05 6.09
CA TYR A 99 -11.22 21.17 4.66
C TYR A 99 -12.38 20.28 4.20
N ASP A 100 -13.02 20.68 3.10
CA ASP A 100 -14.17 19.99 2.53
C ASP A 100 -13.73 18.72 1.78
N LEU A 101 -14.41 17.62 2.10
CA LEU A 101 -14.25 16.31 1.46
C LEU A 101 -15.64 15.83 0.98
N PRO A 102 -15.79 15.30 -0.25
CA PRO A 102 -14.76 15.04 -1.25
C PRO A 102 -14.33 16.31 -2.01
N PRO A 103 -13.10 16.34 -2.54
CA PRO A 103 -12.60 17.52 -3.23
C PRO A 103 -13.17 17.67 -4.65
N GLU A 104 -13.23 18.91 -5.14
CA GLU A 104 -13.77 19.24 -6.46
C GLU A 104 -12.69 19.05 -7.53
N ARG A 105 -12.97 18.21 -8.54
CA ARG A 105 -12.07 18.04 -9.70
C ARG A 105 -12.41 19.06 -10.76
N LEU A 106 -11.42 19.86 -11.14
CA LEU A 106 -11.56 20.89 -12.16
C LEU A 106 -11.41 20.30 -13.58
N PRO A 107 -11.89 20.99 -14.64
CA PRO A 107 -11.82 20.49 -16.02
C PRO A 107 -10.41 20.27 -16.56
N ASN A 108 -9.41 20.97 -16.01
CA ASN A 108 -8.00 20.80 -16.33
C ASN A 108 -7.36 19.58 -15.63
N GLY A 109 -8.07 18.93 -14.71
CA GLY A 109 -7.59 17.79 -13.93
C GLY A 109 -7.07 18.14 -12.54
N ASP A 110 -6.98 19.44 -12.19
CA ASP A 110 -6.58 19.87 -10.85
C ASP A 110 -7.66 19.56 -9.81
N ILE A 111 -7.25 19.53 -8.54
CA ILE A 111 -8.13 19.27 -7.41
C ILE A 111 -8.17 20.51 -6.53
N LEU A 112 -9.38 21.05 -6.30
CA LEU A 112 -9.62 22.14 -5.36
C LEU A 112 -10.19 21.57 -4.06
N ILE A 113 -9.48 21.82 -2.96
CA ILE A 113 -9.95 21.49 -1.61
C ILE A 113 -10.22 22.80 -0.87
N ARG A 114 -11.49 23.09 -0.58
CA ARG A 114 -11.90 24.32 0.09
C ARG A 114 -11.83 24.15 1.60
N ARG A 115 -11.60 25.24 2.31
CA ARG A 115 -11.64 25.26 3.77
C ARG A 115 -13.07 25.47 4.26
N LYS A 116 -13.48 24.73 5.28
CA LYS A 116 -14.82 24.82 5.88
C LYS A 116 -15.02 26.21 6.48
N ALA A 117 -16.20 26.79 6.27
CA ALA A 117 -16.51 28.14 6.76
C ALA A 117 -16.45 28.28 8.29
N ALA A 118 -16.70 27.18 9.03
CA ALA A 118 -16.64 27.13 10.48
C ALA A 118 -15.27 26.73 11.05
N ALA A 119 -14.27 26.50 10.20
CA ALA A 119 -12.94 26.11 10.67
C ALA A 119 -12.24 27.29 11.39
N PRO A 120 -11.51 27.04 12.51
CA PRO A 120 -10.63 28.04 13.14
C PRO A 120 -9.64 28.61 12.13
N PRO A 121 -9.12 29.84 12.23
CA PRO A 121 -8.08 30.34 11.30
C PRO A 121 -6.86 29.41 11.20
N PRO A 122 -6.18 29.30 10.05
CA PRO A 122 -5.03 28.41 9.93
C PRO A 122 -3.87 28.95 10.79
N PRO A 123 -3.00 28.08 11.31
CA PRO A 123 -1.81 28.52 12.03
C PRO A 123 -0.90 29.36 11.12
N PRO A 124 -0.19 30.37 11.67
CA PRO A 124 0.78 31.16 10.90
C PRO A 124 1.89 30.30 10.30
N LEU A 125 2.33 30.65 9.09
CA LEU A 125 3.33 29.86 8.34
C LEU A 125 4.69 29.81 9.06
N GLU A 126 5.00 30.81 9.87
CA GLU A 126 6.23 30.92 10.66
C GLU A 126 6.28 29.90 11.81
N GLN A 127 5.12 29.38 12.22
CA GLN A 127 4.99 28.37 13.28
C GLN A 127 4.96 26.95 12.72
N LEU A 128 4.89 26.79 11.40
CA LEU A 128 4.94 25.47 10.78
C LEU A 128 6.36 24.92 10.89
N PRO A 129 6.53 23.64 11.29
CA PRO A 129 7.85 23.06 11.40
C PRO A 129 8.49 22.97 10.01
N ARG A 130 9.70 23.52 9.88
CA ARG A 130 10.42 23.57 8.60
C ARG A 130 11.10 22.23 8.34
N PHE A 131 10.33 21.26 7.88
CA PHE A 131 10.84 19.91 7.58
C PHE A 131 11.75 19.85 6.35
N ILE A 132 11.66 20.84 5.46
CA ILE A 132 12.52 20.97 4.28
C ILE A 132 13.58 22.05 4.59
N PRO A 133 14.89 21.71 4.60
CA PRO A 133 15.95 22.72 4.73
C PRO A 133 15.81 23.73 3.59
N ASP A 134 16.06 25.01 3.88
CA ASP A 134 15.85 26.13 2.95
C ASP A 134 16.34 25.84 1.53
N GLY A 135 15.41 25.38 0.68
CA GLY A 135 15.49 25.60 -0.75
C GLY A 135 15.34 27.10 -1.00
N PRO A 136 15.92 27.65 -2.08
CA PRO A 136 15.91 29.08 -2.36
C PRO A 136 14.45 29.57 -2.26
N GLY A 137 14.18 30.37 -1.23
CA GLY A 137 12.85 30.86 -0.96
C GLY A 137 12.34 31.74 -2.10
N PRO A 138 11.06 32.14 -2.07
CA PRO A 138 10.45 33.03 -3.08
C PRO A 138 11.03 34.46 -3.12
N ALA A 139 12.19 34.69 -2.52
CA ALA A 139 12.93 35.93 -2.53
C ALA A 139 14.38 35.76 -2.97
N ASP A 140 14.75 34.66 -3.64
CA ASP A 140 16.04 34.62 -4.33
C ASP A 140 15.97 35.56 -5.55
N PRO A 141 16.61 36.75 -5.51
CA PRO A 141 16.56 37.70 -6.62
C PRO A 141 17.20 37.13 -7.88
N ALA A 142 17.97 36.04 -7.75
CA ALA A 142 18.59 35.33 -8.86
C ALA A 142 17.58 34.52 -9.71
N LEU A 143 16.37 34.26 -9.21
CA LEU A 143 15.31 33.59 -9.96
C LEU A 143 14.34 34.55 -10.67
N VAL A 144 14.49 35.87 -10.48
CA VAL A 144 13.80 36.86 -11.30
C VAL A 144 14.53 36.91 -12.64
N PRO A 145 13.96 36.40 -13.75
CA PRO A 145 14.57 36.60 -15.05
C PRO A 145 14.69 38.11 -15.30
N PRO A 146 15.84 38.60 -15.81
CA PRO A 146 15.96 40.02 -16.11
C PRO A 146 14.80 40.41 -17.03
N ALA A 147 14.10 41.49 -16.67
CA ALA A 147 13.04 42.03 -17.50
C ALA A 147 13.58 42.20 -18.92
N GLY A 148 13.08 41.39 -19.85
CA GLY A 148 13.46 41.48 -21.26
C GLY A 148 13.20 42.90 -21.76
N PRO A 149 13.95 43.35 -22.79
CA PRO A 149 13.80 44.71 -23.30
C PRO A 149 12.35 44.97 -23.67
N GLN A 150 11.71 45.91 -22.97
CA GLN A 150 10.39 46.41 -23.33
C GLN A 150 10.54 47.03 -24.73
N THR A 151 10.04 46.32 -25.73
CA THR A 151 10.02 46.84 -27.09
C THR A 151 8.81 47.77 -27.14
N GLU A 152 9.06 49.07 -27.01
CA GLU A 152 8.06 50.10 -27.36
C GLU A 152 7.66 49.90 -28.83
N LEU A 153 6.35 49.82 -29.05
CA LEU A 153 5.70 49.89 -30.36
C LEU A 153 4.93 51.21 -30.45
#